data_AF-A0A9X3PEV2-F1
#
_entry.id   AF-A0A9X3PEV2-F1
#
_cell.length_a   1.000
_cell.length_b   1.000
_cell.length_c   1.000
_cell.angle_alpha   90.00
_cell.angle_beta   90.00
_cell.angle_gamma   90.00
#
_symmetry.space_group_name_H-M   'P 1'
#
loop_
_entity.id
_entity.type
_entity.pdbx_description
1 polymer ?
#
loop_
_entity_poly.entity_id
_entity_poly.type
_entity_poly.pdbx_seq_one_letter_code
_entity_poly.pdbx_strand_id
1 'polypeptide(L)'
;MTAHRTRSADRTDAIMRATIEVAQEIGYAKLSIEAVAARAGVGKHTIYRRWPSKGMLFHDSLLSTLEPAADLPETDDVKADLRQRLHATVDLMAGEPWGALFQALAGEIQHDPVVAASLNERFFGPLEARSVARIERAKATGQIAPDFDSSLAQAMLAGPVYYRFLITQEPVTYEFVDGLVEALFAGMGPRP
;
A
#
# COMPACT_ATOMS: atom_id res chain seq x y z
N MET A 1 -5.86 -10.10 -33.95
CA MET A 1 -4.81 -9.70 -32.98
C MET A 1 -5.22 -9.76 -31.50
N THR A 2 -6.41 -10.27 -31.16
CA THR A 2 -6.96 -10.28 -29.78
C THR A 2 -6.55 -11.50 -28.94
N ALA A 3 -6.42 -12.68 -29.54
CA ALA A 3 -6.14 -13.94 -28.80
C ALA A 3 -4.76 -14.02 -28.13
N HIS A 4 -3.75 -13.32 -28.67
CA HIS A 4 -2.41 -13.29 -28.08
C HIS A 4 -2.34 -12.41 -26.82
N ARG A 5 -3.17 -11.36 -26.74
CA ARG A 5 -3.22 -10.45 -25.58
C ARG A 5 -3.88 -11.13 -24.38
N THR A 6 -4.96 -11.87 -24.61
CA THR A 6 -5.67 -12.63 -23.57
C THR A 6 -4.77 -13.72 -22.97
N ARG A 7 -4.15 -14.58 -23.80
CA ARG A 7 -3.22 -15.62 -23.31
C ARG A 7 -1.99 -15.07 -22.59
N SER A 8 -1.57 -13.85 -22.92
CA SER A 8 -0.45 -13.16 -22.27
C SER A 8 -0.84 -12.60 -20.91
N ALA A 9 -2.07 -12.09 -20.76
CA ALA A 9 -2.63 -11.63 -19.49
C ALA A 9 -2.85 -12.80 -18.52
N ASP A 10 -3.51 -13.87 -18.98
CA ASP A 10 -3.74 -15.07 -18.17
C ASP A 10 -2.43 -15.67 -17.60
N ARG A 11 -1.35 -15.59 -18.39
CA ARG A 11 -0.02 -16.06 -17.96
C ARG A 11 0.61 -15.15 -16.92
N THR A 12 0.41 -13.84 -17.02
CA THR A 12 0.93 -12.86 -16.05
C THR A 12 0.25 -13.04 -14.72
N ASP A 13 -1.07 -13.15 -14.72
CA ASP A 13 -1.85 -13.34 -13.50
C ASP A 13 -1.49 -14.66 -12.83
N ALA A 14 -1.26 -15.73 -13.61
CA ALA A 14 -0.77 -17.00 -13.09
C ALA A 14 0.61 -16.88 -12.42
N ILE A 15 1.55 -16.13 -13.03
CA ILE A 15 2.89 -15.91 -12.44
C ILE A 15 2.79 -15.06 -11.17
N MET A 16 1.99 -13.99 -11.18
CA MET A 16 1.84 -13.11 -10.02
C MET A 16 1.18 -13.84 -8.85
N ARG A 17 0.11 -14.59 -9.10
CA ARG A 17 -0.52 -15.44 -8.08
C ARG A 17 0.45 -16.49 -7.53
N ALA A 18 1.17 -17.20 -8.38
CA ALA A 18 2.19 -18.16 -7.96
C ALA A 18 3.29 -17.51 -7.10
N THR A 19 3.63 -16.24 -7.38
CA THR A 19 4.60 -15.48 -6.58
C THR A 19 4.09 -15.26 -5.17
N ILE A 20 2.84 -14.83 -5.02
CA ILE A 20 2.22 -14.61 -3.71
C ILE A 20 2.08 -15.93 -2.95
N GLU A 21 1.59 -17.00 -3.58
CA GLU A 21 1.47 -18.33 -2.95
C GLU A 21 2.82 -18.84 -2.43
N VAL A 22 3.87 -18.79 -3.24
CA VAL A 22 5.20 -19.22 -2.80
C VAL A 22 5.72 -18.32 -1.68
N ALA A 23 5.54 -17.00 -1.78
CA ALA A 23 5.96 -16.08 -0.73
C ALA A 23 5.23 -16.34 0.60
N GLN A 24 3.96 -16.73 0.57
CA GLN A 24 3.17 -17.13 1.73
C GLN A 24 3.68 -18.43 2.36
N GLU A 25 4.05 -19.43 1.53
CA GLU A 25 4.52 -20.73 2.00
C GLU A 25 5.92 -20.70 2.63
N ILE A 26 6.86 -19.98 2.01
CA ILE A 26 8.29 -20.06 2.38
C ILE A 26 8.91 -18.72 2.80
N GLY A 27 8.14 -17.63 2.76
CA GLY A 27 8.59 -16.27 3.05
C GLY A 27 9.38 -15.64 1.89
N TYR A 28 9.35 -14.30 1.84
CA TYR A 28 10.03 -13.52 0.79
C TYR A 28 11.54 -13.77 0.69
N ALA A 29 12.21 -14.00 1.83
CA ALA A 29 13.64 -14.26 1.87
C ALA A 29 14.03 -15.52 1.07
N LYS A 30 13.20 -16.56 1.10
CA LYS A 30 13.43 -17.83 0.40
C LYS A 30 12.81 -17.87 -1.00
N LEU A 31 11.96 -16.90 -1.34
CA LEU A 31 11.39 -16.76 -2.68
C LEU A 31 12.49 -16.68 -3.74
N SER A 32 12.30 -17.40 -4.84
CA SER A 32 13.20 -17.40 -6.01
C SER A 32 12.39 -17.46 -7.31
N ILE A 33 12.96 -16.94 -8.41
CA ILE A 33 12.33 -17.00 -9.74
C ILE A 33 12.15 -18.45 -10.18
N GLU A 34 13.06 -19.33 -9.79
CA GLU A 34 13.01 -20.78 -9.95
C GLU A 34 11.73 -21.37 -9.36
N ALA A 35 11.46 -21.07 -8.08
CA ALA A 35 10.32 -21.61 -7.36
C ALA A 35 9.00 -21.11 -7.97
N VAL A 36 8.95 -19.82 -8.32
CA VAL A 36 7.78 -19.24 -9.00
C VAL A 36 7.57 -19.86 -10.37
N ALA A 37 8.64 -20.01 -11.17
CA ALA A 37 8.57 -20.61 -12.49
C ALA A 37 8.04 -22.05 -12.44
N ALA A 38 8.52 -22.85 -11.48
CA ALA A 38 8.03 -24.20 -11.23
C ALA A 38 6.55 -24.21 -10.84
N ARG A 39 6.13 -23.33 -9.91
CA ARG A 39 4.73 -23.21 -9.47
C ARG A 39 3.80 -22.77 -10.59
N ALA A 40 4.20 -21.79 -11.38
CA ALA A 40 3.39 -21.23 -12.47
C ALA A 40 3.43 -22.10 -13.75
N GLY A 41 4.25 -23.16 -13.80
CA GLY A 41 4.41 -24.02 -14.97
C GLY A 41 5.01 -23.30 -16.18
N VAL A 42 5.94 -22.36 -15.95
CA VAL A 42 6.60 -21.57 -17.01
C VAL A 42 8.12 -21.67 -16.91
N GLY A 43 8.84 -21.42 -18.00
CA GLY A 43 10.30 -21.29 -17.96
C GLY A 43 10.74 -19.94 -17.39
N LYS A 44 11.88 -19.88 -16.68
CA LYS A 44 12.43 -18.65 -16.08
C LYS A 44 12.56 -17.48 -17.06
N HIS A 45 12.96 -17.75 -18.30
CA HIS A 45 13.08 -16.74 -19.35
C HIS A 45 11.74 -16.03 -19.65
N THR A 46 10.61 -16.69 -19.39
CA THR A 46 9.28 -16.08 -19.52
C THR A 46 9.04 -15.01 -18.45
N ILE A 47 9.56 -15.23 -17.24
CA ILE A 47 9.46 -14.30 -16.11
C ILE A 47 10.43 -13.13 -16.32
N TYR A 48 11.71 -13.40 -16.60
CA TYR A 48 12.73 -12.36 -16.78
C TYR A 48 12.43 -11.38 -17.93
N ARG A 49 11.67 -11.80 -18.94
CA ARG A 49 11.24 -10.90 -20.02
C ARG A 49 10.36 -9.75 -19.53
N ARG A 50 9.66 -9.92 -18.42
CA ARG A 50 8.72 -8.93 -17.85
C ARG A 50 9.23 -8.31 -16.56
N TRP A 51 9.84 -9.13 -15.70
CA TRP A 51 10.34 -8.69 -14.40
C TRP A 51 11.85 -8.88 -14.34
N PRO A 52 12.62 -7.78 -14.30
CA PRO A 52 14.08 -7.87 -14.31
C PRO A 52 14.65 -8.41 -12.99
N SER A 53 13.90 -8.33 -11.89
CA SER A 53 14.31 -8.79 -10.56
C SER A 53 13.19 -9.52 -9.82
N LYS A 54 13.57 -10.30 -8.78
CA LYS A 54 12.63 -10.89 -7.83
C LYS A 54 11.79 -9.82 -7.12
N GLY A 55 12.42 -8.72 -6.72
CA GLY A 55 11.76 -7.59 -6.08
C GLY A 55 10.68 -6.98 -6.96
N MET A 56 10.96 -6.75 -8.25
CA MET A 56 9.97 -6.21 -9.20
C MET A 56 8.81 -7.18 -9.44
N LEU A 57 9.07 -8.49 -9.53
CA LEU A 57 8.01 -9.49 -9.64
C LEU A 57 7.14 -9.50 -8.39
N PHE A 58 7.75 -9.52 -7.21
CA PHE A 58 7.04 -9.53 -5.94
C PHE A 58 6.20 -8.27 -5.73
N HIS A 59 6.77 -7.11 -6.00
CA HIS A 59 6.10 -5.81 -6.00
C HIS A 59 4.85 -5.81 -6.88
N ASP A 60 5.00 -6.18 -8.16
CA ASP A 60 3.87 -6.20 -9.10
C ASP A 60 2.79 -7.19 -8.67
N SER A 61 3.20 -8.35 -8.15
CA SER A 61 2.29 -9.36 -7.65
C SER A 61 1.51 -8.85 -6.44
N LEU A 62 2.18 -8.16 -5.51
CA LEU A 62 1.54 -7.60 -4.32
C LEU A 62 0.58 -6.48 -4.71
N LEU A 63 1.01 -5.52 -5.54
CA LEU A 63 0.14 -4.45 -6.03
C LEU A 63 -1.05 -4.95 -6.85
N SER A 64 -0.91 -6.08 -7.55
CA SER A 64 -2.04 -6.68 -8.27
C SER A 64 -3.12 -7.24 -7.33
N THR A 65 -2.77 -7.50 -6.06
CA THR A 65 -3.71 -8.03 -5.06
C THR A 65 -4.17 -6.99 -4.05
N LEU A 66 -3.34 -5.99 -3.79
CA LEU A 66 -3.72 -4.81 -3.05
C LEU A 66 -4.60 -3.94 -3.95
N GLU A 67 -5.92 -4.14 -3.88
CA GLU A 67 -6.82 -3.10 -4.35
C GLU A 67 -6.48 -1.83 -3.55
N PRO A 68 -6.29 -0.67 -4.21
CA PRO A 68 -6.21 0.58 -3.48
C PRO A 68 -7.46 0.64 -2.61
N ALA A 69 -7.27 0.79 -1.28
CA ALA A 69 -8.37 0.84 -0.34
C ALA A 69 -9.48 1.73 -0.93
N ALA A 70 -10.71 1.20 -0.91
CA ALA A 70 -11.89 1.77 -1.55
C ALA A 70 -11.92 3.30 -1.40
N ASP A 71 -12.44 3.99 -2.41
CA ASP A 71 -12.55 5.44 -2.42
C ASP A 71 -12.97 5.96 -1.03
N LEU A 72 -12.18 6.92 -0.51
CA LEU A 72 -12.52 7.61 0.72
C LEU A 72 -13.97 8.06 0.59
N PRO A 73 -14.84 7.72 1.56
CA PRO A 73 -16.15 8.36 1.61
C PRO A 73 -15.94 9.87 1.55
N GLU A 74 -16.75 10.54 0.76
CA GLU A 74 -16.74 12.00 0.69
C GLU A 74 -17.96 12.50 1.44
N THR A 75 -17.94 12.32 2.76
CA THR A 75 -19.03 12.77 3.63
C THR A 75 -18.79 14.22 4.10
N ASP A 76 -19.76 14.77 4.82
CA ASP A 76 -19.60 16.08 5.46
C ASP A 76 -18.70 16.03 6.71
N ASP A 77 -18.14 14.87 7.07
CA ASP A 77 -17.22 14.67 8.19
C ASP A 77 -15.86 14.14 7.71
N VAL A 78 -14.92 15.06 7.46
CA VAL A 78 -13.56 14.70 7.02
C VAL A 78 -12.81 13.83 8.02
N LYS A 79 -13.11 13.99 9.31
CA LYS A 79 -12.44 13.26 10.37
C LYS A 79 -12.88 11.80 10.36
N ALA A 80 -14.18 11.55 10.19
CA ALA A 80 -14.72 10.21 9.99
C ALA A 80 -14.15 9.54 8.74
N ASP A 81 -14.08 10.26 7.63
CA ASP A 81 -13.56 9.72 6.36
C ASP A 81 -12.09 9.29 6.48
N LEU A 82 -11.23 10.15 7.06
CA LEU A 82 -9.82 9.85 7.26
C LEU A 82 -9.61 8.71 8.27
N ARG A 83 -10.43 8.66 9.33
CA ARG A 83 -10.41 7.56 10.31
C ARG A 83 -10.73 6.22 9.66
N GLN A 84 -11.81 6.15 8.87
CA GLN A 84 -12.21 4.93 8.19
C GLN A 84 -11.13 4.38 7.25
N ARG A 85 -10.43 5.27 6.53
CA ARG A 85 -9.29 4.86 5.70
C ARG A 85 -8.14 4.29 6.53
N LEU A 86 -7.82 4.90 7.67
CA LEU A 86 -6.76 4.38 8.53
C LEU A 86 -7.17 3.05 9.19
N HIS A 87 -8.44 2.83 9.51
CA HIS A 87 -8.95 1.51 9.91
C HIS A 87 -8.76 0.46 8.81
N ALA A 88 -9.09 0.78 7.56
CA ALA A 88 -8.82 -0.14 6.44
C ALA A 88 -7.31 -0.44 6.28
N THR A 89 -6.45 0.53 6.59
CA THR A 89 -4.99 0.32 6.62
C THR A 89 -4.58 -0.63 7.75
N VAL A 90 -5.19 -0.48 8.93
CA VAL A 90 -4.99 -1.39 10.06
C VAL A 90 -5.42 -2.80 9.71
N ASP A 91 -6.59 -3.00 9.10
CA ASP A 91 -7.07 -4.32 8.71
C ASP A 91 -6.14 -5.02 7.74
N LEU A 92 -5.62 -4.27 6.77
CA LEU A 92 -4.64 -4.78 5.82
C LEU A 92 -3.34 -5.20 6.50
N MET A 93 -2.84 -4.40 7.45
CA MET A 93 -1.60 -4.66 8.17
C MET A 93 -1.73 -5.80 9.19
N ALA A 94 -2.89 -5.94 9.83
CA ALA A 94 -3.18 -7.00 10.79
C ALA A 94 -3.55 -8.33 10.10
N GLY A 95 -4.05 -8.27 8.87
CA GLY A 95 -4.47 -9.44 8.11
C GLY A 95 -3.29 -10.30 7.65
N GLU A 96 -3.32 -11.58 7.99
CA GLU A 96 -2.44 -12.57 7.36
C GLU A 96 -2.96 -12.92 5.96
N PRO A 97 -2.07 -13.07 4.97
CA PRO A 97 -0.61 -12.92 5.04
C PRO A 97 -0.11 -11.51 4.65
N TRP A 98 -1.02 -10.56 4.43
CA TRP A 98 -0.75 -9.26 3.81
C TRP A 98 0.23 -8.39 4.60
N GLY A 99 0.10 -8.35 5.93
CA GLY A 99 1.03 -7.59 6.78
C GLY A 99 2.49 -8.02 6.59
N ALA A 100 2.75 -9.32 6.69
CA ALA A 100 4.10 -9.88 6.53
C ALA A 100 4.65 -9.66 5.10
N LEU A 101 3.80 -9.78 4.07
CA LEU A 101 4.20 -9.51 2.69
C LEU A 101 4.54 -8.03 2.47
N PHE A 102 3.80 -7.11 3.10
CA PHE A 102 4.09 -5.68 3.04
C PHE A 102 5.40 -5.33 3.76
N GLN A 103 5.65 -5.90 4.94
CA GLN A 103 6.94 -5.74 5.65
C GLN A 103 8.11 -6.23 4.80
N ALA A 104 7.96 -7.36 4.10
CA ALA A 104 8.97 -7.85 3.18
C ALA A 104 9.23 -6.88 2.02
N LEU A 105 8.18 -6.31 1.42
CA LEU A 105 8.31 -5.29 0.38
C LEU A 105 8.99 -4.02 0.92
N ALA A 106 8.64 -3.58 2.13
CA ALA A 106 9.24 -2.43 2.79
C ALA A 106 10.76 -2.61 3.01
N GLY A 107 11.21 -3.84 3.26
CA GLY A 107 12.63 -4.19 3.29
C GLY A 107 13.30 -4.16 1.92
N GLU A 108 12.62 -4.67 0.88
CA GLU A 108 13.14 -4.71 -0.49
C GLU A 108 13.41 -3.29 -1.04
N ILE A 109 12.49 -2.35 -0.81
CA ILE A 109 12.60 -0.98 -1.34
C ILE A 109 13.80 -0.21 -0.76
N GLN A 110 14.38 -0.66 0.36
CA GLN A 110 15.61 -0.07 0.91
C GLN A 110 16.86 -0.47 0.12
N HIS A 111 16.78 -1.54 -0.67
CA HIS A 111 17.91 -2.14 -1.39
C HIS A 111 17.76 -2.04 -2.92
N ASP A 112 16.54 -1.93 -3.44
CA ASP A 112 16.26 -1.78 -4.88
C ASP A 112 15.53 -0.45 -5.17
N PRO A 113 16.25 0.59 -5.65
CA PRO A 113 15.66 1.88 -5.99
C PRO A 113 14.61 1.83 -7.11
N VAL A 114 14.65 0.82 -7.98
CA VAL A 114 13.66 0.66 -9.06
C VAL A 114 12.34 0.19 -8.48
N VAL A 115 12.38 -0.75 -7.54
CA VAL A 115 11.19 -1.19 -6.79
C VAL A 115 10.63 -0.04 -5.96
N ALA A 116 11.49 0.72 -5.27
CA ALA A 116 11.08 1.90 -4.50
C ALA A 116 10.38 2.96 -5.35
N ALA A 117 10.93 3.28 -6.52
CA ALA A 117 10.32 4.23 -7.45
C ALA A 117 8.96 3.73 -7.95
N SER A 118 8.86 2.46 -8.33
CA SER A 118 7.60 1.87 -8.81
C SER A 118 6.52 1.86 -7.72
N LEU A 119 6.89 1.55 -6.48
CA LEU A 119 5.96 1.54 -5.35
C LEU A 119 5.43 2.95 -5.05
N ASN A 120 6.29 3.96 -5.08
CA ASN A 120 5.88 5.35 -4.91
C ASN A 120 4.96 5.81 -6.05
N GLU A 121 5.32 5.53 -7.30
CA GLU A 121 4.53 5.95 -8.47
C GLU A 121 3.15 5.28 -8.52
N ARG A 122 3.08 3.98 -8.25
CA ARG A 122 1.87 3.17 -8.51
C ARG A 122 1.00 2.95 -7.30
N PHE A 123 1.51 3.15 -6.08
CA PHE A 123 0.77 2.89 -4.85
C PHE A 123 0.72 4.11 -3.93
N PHE A 124 1.86 4.53 -3.36
CA PHE A 124 1.85 5.58 -2.33
C PHE A 124 1.46 6.95 -2.87
N GLY A 125 1.97 7.35 -4.03
CA GLY A 125 1.65 8.64 -4.66
C GLY A 125 0.15 8.81 -4.91
N PRO A 126 -0.54 7.86 -5.58
CA PRO A 126 -1.99 7.91 -5.72
C PRO A 126 -2.75 7.93 -4.38
N LEU A 127 -2.32 7.15 -3.39
CA LEU A 127 -2.94 7.14 -2.05
C LEU A 127 -2.78 8.50 -1.34
N GLU A 128 -1.59 9.09 -1.41
CA GLU A 128 -1.27 10.39 -0.81
C GLU A 128 -2.07 11.50 -1.48
N ALA A 129 -2.08 11.54 -2.82
CA ALA A 129 -2.84 12.53 -3.59
C ALA A 129 -4.34 12.52 -3.24
N ARG A 130 -4.94 11.33 -3.05
CA ARG A 130 -6.35 11.21 -2.63
C ARG A 130 -6.60 11.77 -1.23
N SER A 131 -5.71 11.48 -0.27
CA SER A 131 -5.81 12.05 1.08
C SER A 131 -5.68 13.56 1.06
N VAL A 132 -4.68 14.08 0.36
CA VAL A 132 -4.43 15.52 0.25
C VAL A 132 -5.63 16.22 -0.38
N ALA A 133 -6.20 15.67 -1.46
CA ALA A 133 -7.41 16.21 -2.09
C ALA A 133 -8.63 16.19 -1.16
N ARG A 134 -8.77 15.18 -0.29
CA ARG A 134 -9.85 15.13 0.71
C ARG A 134 -9.67 16.22 1.78
N ILE A 135 -8.44 16.47 2.23
CA ILE A 135 -8.09 17.52 3.20
C ILE A 135 -8.31 18.92 2.60
N GLU A 136 -7.87 19.16 1.36
CA GLU A 136 -8.08 20.44 0.68
C GLU A 136 -9.56 20.80 0.53
N ARG A 137 -10.41 19.82 0.21
CA ARG A 137 -11.87 20.04 0.16
C ARG A 137 -12.48 20.34 1.54
N ALA A 138 -11.93 19.75 2.59
CA ALA A 138 -12.36 20.03 3.96
C ALA A 138 -11.99 21.45 4.41
N LYS A 139 -10.89 22.02 3.89
CA LYS A 139 -10.57 23.44 4.09
C LYS A 139 -11.62 24.36 3.44
N ALA A 140 -12.05 24.03 2.23
CA ALA A 140 -13.06 24.82 1.50
C ALA A 140 -14.41 24.88 2.22
N THR A 141 -14.71 23.91 3.09
CA THR A 141 -15.92 23.85 3.92
C THR A 141 -15.70 24.29 5.36
N GLY A 142 -14.50 24.79 5.70
CA GLY A 142 -14.17 25.30 7.04
C GLY A 142 -13.94 24.23 8.11
N GLN A 143 -13.87 22.94 7.73
CA GLN A 143 -13.61 21.84 8.67
C GLN A 143 -12.14 21.75 9.09
N ILE A 144 -11.23 22.30 8.28
CA ILE A 144 -9.78 22.36 8.53
C ILE A 144 -9.31 23.80 8.31
N ALA A 145 -8.36 24.26 9.12
CA ALA A 145 -7.79 25.59 8.96
C ALA A 145 -7.19 25.80 7.55
N PRO A 146 -7.45 26.94 6.89
CA PRO A 146 -7.07 27.16 5.49
C PRO A 146 -5.55 27.19 5.27
N ASP A 147 -4.78 27.54 6.30
CA ASP A 147 -3.31 27.63 6.29
C ASP A 147 -2.61 26.33 6.69
N PHE A 148 -3.35 25.28 7.07
CA PHE A 148 -2.75 24.01 7.45
C PHE A 148 -2.15 23.29 6.23
N ASP A 149 -0.92 22.79 6.30
CA ASP A 149 -0.31 22.05 5.18
C ASP A 149 -0.94 20.65 5.05
N SER A 150 -1.59 20.38 3.93
CA SER A 150 -2.30 19.11 3.70
C SER A 150 -1.36 17.93 3.49
N SER A 151 -0.19 18.17 2.90
CA SER A 151 0.84 17.13 2.74
C SER A 151 1.43 16.78 4.10
N LEU A 152 1.66 17.78 4.95
CA LEU A 152 2.10 17.57 6.33
C LEU A 152 1.04 16.83 7.15
N ALA A 153 -0.23 17.20 7.04
CA ALA A 153 -1.35 16.48 7.67
C ALA A 153 -1.34 15.00 7.29
N GLN A 154 -1.21 14.71 5.99
CA GLN A 154 -1.15 13.34 5.50
C GLN A 154 0.09 12.58 5.99
N ALA A 155 1.25 13.23 6.05
CA ALA A 155 2.46 12.65 6.60
C ALA A 155 2.32 12.33 8.11
N MET A 156 1.66 13.20 8.87
CA MET A 156 1.37 12.99 10.29
C MET A 156 0.37 11.85 10.54
N LEU A 157 -0.57 11.59 9.62
CA LEU A 157 -1.49 10.46 9.70
C LEU A 157 -0.79 9.13 9.35
N ALA A 158 0.01 9.11 8.28
CA ALA A 158 0.65 7.88 7.80
C ALA A 158 1.89 7.49 8.62
N GLY A 159 2.72 8.47 8.98
CA GLY A 159 4.03 8.25 9.61
C GLY A 159 3.98 7.41 10.88
N PRO A 160 3.16 7.75 11.89
CA PRO A 160 3.05 6.98 13.14
C PRO A 160 2.57 5.55 12.91
N VAL A 161 1.66 5.33 11.95
CA VAL A 161 1.16 4.00 11.58
C VAL A 161 2.29 3.15 11.01
N TYR A 162 3.04 3.65 10.02
CA TYR A 162 4.17 2.93 9.44
C TYR A 162 5.35 2.77 10.42
N TYR A 163 5.62 3.76 11.26
CA TYR A 163 6.64 3.65 12.31
C TYR A 163 6.30 2.50 13.26
N ARG A 164 5.06 2.43 13.73
CA ARG A 164 4.62 1.37 14.63
C ARG A 164 4.66 0.00 13.97
N PHE A 165 4.22 -0.08 12.71
CA PHE A 165 4.15 -1.34 11.97
C PHE A 165 5.51 -1.89 11.52
N LEU A 166 6.40 -1.02 11.02
CA LEU A 166 7.66 -1.43 10.39
C LEU A 166 8.85 -1.35 11.35
N ILE A 167 8.87 -0.38 12.25
CA ILE A 167 10.04 -0.10 13.10
C ILE A 167 9.90 -0.74 14.47
N THR A 168 8.84 -0.37 15.22
CA THR A 168 8.62 -0.97 16.55
C THR A 168 7.97 -2.34 16.47
N GLN A 169 7.39 -2.69 15.32
CA GLN A 169 6.67 -3.94 15.05
C GLN A 169 5.61 -4.25 16.11
N GLU A 170 4.96 -3.19 16.61
CA GLU A 170 3.83 -3.34 17.50
C GLU A 170 2.53 -3.44 16.68
N PRO A 171 1.49 -4.10 17.21
CA PRO A 171 0.18 -4.09 16.59
C PRO A 171 -0.30 -2.65 16.36
N VAL A 172 -0.68 -2.33 15.14
CA VAL A 172 -1.45 -1.11 14.85
C VAL A 172 -2.91 -1.42 15.13
N THR A 173 -3.52 -0.71 16.08
CA THR A 173 -4.91 -0.94 16.51
C THR A 173 -5.79 0.22 16.07
N TYR A 174 -7.11 0.00 16.00
CA TYR A 174 -8.07 1.08 15.78
C TYR A 174 -7.98 2.15 16.88
N GLU A 175 -7.81 1.75 18.15
CA GLU A 175 -7.64 2.69 19.27
C GLU A 175 -6.45 3.64 19.06
N PHE A 176 -5.31 3.11 18.57
CA PHE A 176 -4.14 3.93 18.25
C PHE A 176 -4.43 4.92 17.11
N VAL A 177 -5.07 4.45 16.04
CA VAL A 177 -5.46 5.29 14.90
C VAL A 177 -6.46 6.36 15.31
N ASP A 178 -7.45 6.01 16.13
CA ASP A 178 -8.46 6.94 16.62
C ASP A 178 -7.80 8.03 17.46
N GLY A 179 -6.94 7.67 18.40
CA GLY A 179 -6.16 8.64 19.18
C GLY A 179 -5.30 9.56 18.31
N LEU A 180 -4.67 9.02 17.25
CA LEU A 180 -3.89 9.80 16.29
C LEU A 180 -4.76 10.83 15.54
N VAL A 181 -5.92 10.40 15.04
CA VAL A 181 -6.87 11.28 14.33
C VAL A 181 -7.40 12.35 15.29
N GLU A 182 -7.81 11.99 16.50
CA GLU A 182 -8.27 12.94 17.53
C GLU A 182 -7.20 14.00 17.83
N ALA A 183 -5.96 13.57 18.09
CA ALA A 183 -4.85 14.48 18.41
C ALA A 183 -4.54 15.44 17.26
N LEU A 184 -4.53 14.95 16.02
CA LEU A 184 -4.26 15.80 14.86
C LEU A 184 -5.39 16.82 14.65
N PHE A 185 -6.65 16.40 14.73
CA PHE A 185 -7.79 17.30 14.52
C PHE A 185 -7.94 18.36 15.62
N ALA A 186 -7.52 18.06 16.85
CA ALA A 186 -7.43 19.06 17.90
C ALA A 186 -6.43 20.19 17.55
N GLY A 187 -5.38 19.90 16.79
CA GLY A 187 -4.39 20.88 16.31
C GLY A 187 -4.73 21.54 14.96
N MET A 188 -5.57 20.91 14.13
CA MET A 188 -5.97 21.40 12.80
C MET A 188 -7.23 22.28 12.80
N GLY A 189 -7.95 22.36 13.93
CA GLY A 189 -9.19 23.13 14.03
C GLY A 189 -8.99 24.63 13.76
N PRO A 190 -10.00 25.32 13.18
CA PRO A 190 -9.95 26.77 13.02
C PRO A 190 -9.76 27.44 14.39
N ARG A 191 -8.84 28.41 14.46
CA ARG A 191 -8.64 29.21 15.67
C ARG A 191 -9.87 30.12 15.87
N PRO A 192 -10.31 30.32 17.13
CA PRO A 192 -11.38 31.25 17.45
C PRO A 192 -11.04 32.70 17.08
#